data_AF-A0A919V1F1-F1
#
_entry.id   AF-A0A919V1F1-F1
#
_cell.length_a   1.000
_cell.length_b   1.000
_cell.length_c   1.000
_cell.angle_alpha   90.00
_cell.angle_beta   90.00
_cell.angle_gamma   90.00
#
_symmetry.space_group_name_H-M   'P 1'
#
loop_
_entity.id
_entity.type
_entity.pdbx_description
1 polymer ?
#
loop_
_entity_poly.entity_id
_entity_poly.type
_entity_poly.pdbx_seq_one_letter_code
_entity_poly.pdbx_strand_id
1 'polypeptide(L)'
;MESRVGPQAEIAFLKSFGGDGFQVAELEDEDLPRMAELVEKYVDLPLGLVDAAVITIAERLKLREVATVDHRHFRVVRPRHIEAFKLLP
;
A
#
# COMPACT_ATOMS: atom_id res chain seq x y z
N MET A 1 -8.31 -20.21 -5.54
CA MET A 1 -9.04 -20.79 -4.39
C MET A 1 -9.53 -19.62 -3.55
N GLU A 2 -10.66 -19.01 -3.91
CA GLU A 2 -11.30 -17.99 -3.07
C GLU A 2 -12.28 -18.71 -2.14
N SER A 3 -11.86 -19.03 -0.92
CA SER A 3 -12.83 -19.30 0.13
C SER A 3 -13.39 -17.95 0.55
N ARG A 4 -14.58 -17.59 0.07
CA ARG A 4 -15.33 -16.47 0.65
C ARG A 4 -15.58 -16.82 2.11
N VAL A 5 -14.90 -16.12 3.02
CA VAL A 5 -14.85 -16.42 4.47
C VAL A 5 -16.19 -16.16 5.17
N GLY A 6 -17.24 -15.80 4.42
CA GLY A 6 -18.61 -15.60 4.87
C GLY A 6 -18.84 -14.19 5.45
N PRO A 7 -20.10 -13.73 5.54
CA PRO A 7 -20.45 -12.39 6.02
C PRO A 7 -19.92 -12.07 7.43
N GLN A 8 -19.75 -13.10 8.28
CA GLN A 8 -19.23 -12.94 9.64
C GLN A 8 -17.76 -12.48 9.65
N ALA A 9 -16.94 -12.97 8.72
CA ALA A 9 -15.55 -12.55 8.60
C ALA A 9 -15.44 -11.11 8.07
N GLU A 10 -16.31 -10.71 7.14
CA GLU A 10 -16.40 -9.32 6.68
C GLU A 10 -16.78 -8.36 7.82
N ILE A 11 -17.79 -8.73 8.62
CA ILE A 11 -18.18 -7.93 9.80
C ILE A 11 -17.02 -7.83 10.79
N ALA A 12 -16.31 -8.93 11.06
CA ALA A 12 -15.16 -8.92 11.96
C ALA A 12 -14.04 -8.00 11.43
N PHE A 13 -13.77 -8.06 10.12
CA PHE A 13 -12.80 -7.18 9.48
C PHE A 13 -13.21 -5.71 9.57
N LEU A 14 -14.45 -5.36 9.25
CA LEU A 14 -14.94 -3.98 9.35
C LEU A 14 -14.89 -3.45 10.78
N LYS A 15 -15.16 -4.29 11.78
CA LYS A 15 -15.06 -3.93 13.21
C LYS A 15 -13.63 -3.82 13.73
N SER A 16 -12.65 -4.31 12.97
CA SER A 16 -11.23 -4.23 13.35
C SER A 16 -10.59 -2.87 13.03
N PHE A 17 -11.31 -1.97 12.36
CA PHE A 17 -10.86 -0.60 12.13
C PHE A 17 -11.15 0.32 13.33
N GLY A 18 -10.23 1.23 13.61
CA GLY A 18 -10.31 2.20 14.72
C GLY A 18 -9.76 1.67 16.05
N GLY A 19 -9.69 2.55 17.06
CA GLY A 19 -9.08 2.22 18.37
C GLY A 19 -7.64 1.74 18.21
N ASP A 20 -7.31 0.62 18.86
CA ASP A 20 -6.00 -0.06 18.75
C ASP A 20 -5.90 -1.00 17.53
N GLY A 21 -6.91 -0.99 16.66
CA GLY A 21 -6.98 -1.79 15.43
C GLY A 21 -6.40 -1.08 14.20
N PHE A 22 -6.86 -1.48 13.00
CA PHE A 22 -6.39 -0.89 11.75
C PHE A 22 -6.77 0.60 11.66
N GLN A 23 -5.81 1.40 11.23
CA GLN A 23 -6.02 2.81 10.92
C GLN A 23 -6.14 2.98 9.40
N VAL A 24 -7.11 3.77 8.96
CA VAL A 24 -7.21 4.18 7.56
C VAL A 24 -6.31 5.38 7.36
N ALA A 25 -5.30 5.22 6.50
CA ALA A 25 -4.46 6.32 6.09
C ALA A 25 -5.12 7.08 4.93
N GLU A 26 -5.26 8.38 5.07
CA GLU A 26 -5.75 9.26 4.00
C GLU A 26 -4.59 9.74 3.13
N LEU A 27 -4.88 9.98 1.85
CA LEU A 27 -3.97 10.71 0.97
C LEU A 27 -3.98 12.18 1.34
N GLU A 28 -2.80 12.77 1.38
CA GLU A 28 -2.60 14.20 1.58
C GLU A 28 -2.22 14.86 0.25
N ASP A 29 -2.41 16.16 0.12
CA ASP A 29 -2.11 16.89 -1.12
C ASP A 29 -0.64 16.74 -1.55
N GLU A 30 0.27 16.58 -0.59
CA GLU A 30 1.69 16.33 -0.84
C GLU A 30 2.00 14.94 -1.41
N ASP A 31 1.06 13.99 -1.29
CA ASP A 31 1.22 12.64 -1.82
C ASP A 31 1.01 12.63 -3.35
N LEU A 32 0.16 13.50 -3.91
CA LEU A 32 -0.19 13.47 -5.34
C LEU A 32 1.01 13.74 -6.27
N PRO A 33 1.86 14.75 -6.03
CA PRO A 33 3.08 14.93 -6.83
C PRO A 33 3.99 13.70 -6.76
N ARG A 34 4.12 13.09 -5.57
CA ARG A 34 4.97 11.91 -5.39
C ARG A 34 4.41 10.69 -6.13
N MET A 35 3.09 10.50 -6.11
CA MET A 35 2.45 9.45 -6.89
C MET A 35 2.71 9.63 -8.39
N ALA A 36 2.61 10.86 -8.90
CA ALA A 36 2.91 11.16 -10.31
C ALA A 36 4.36 10.84 -10.66
N GLU A 37 5.33 11.24 -9.82
CA GLU A 37 6.75 10.89 -10.02
C GLU A 37 6.97 9.37 -10.09
N LEU A 38 6.30 8.59 -9.25
CA LEU A 38 6.42 7.13 -9.25
C LEU A 38 5.87 6.54 -10.55
N VAL A 39 4.68 6.95 -10.96
CA VAL A 39 4.05 6.47 -12.20
C VAL A 39 4.91 6.84 -13.41
N GLU A 40 5.47 8.05 -13.46
CA GLU A 40 6.37 8.49 -14.52
C GLU A 40 7.68 7.68 -14.52
N LYS A 41 8.32 7.53 -13.35
CA LYS A 41 9.60 6.81 -13.21
C LYS A 41 9.51 5.34 -13.60
N TYR A 42 8.36 4.71 -13.34
CA TYR A 42 8.14 3.30 -13.62
C TYR A 42 7.12 3.11 -14.75
N VAL A 43 7.08 3.98 -15.77
CA VAL A 43 6.08 3.92 -16.85
C VAL A 43 6.00 2.55 -17.56
N ASP A 44 7.12 1.84 -17.70
CA ASP A 44 7.20 0.49 -18.29
C ASP A 44 6.72 -0.63 -17.34
N LEU A 45 6.51 -0.32 -16.06
CA LEU A 45 5.92 -1.17 -15.05
C LEU A 45 4.66 -0.46 -14.53
N PRO A 46 3.49 -0.63 -15.16
CA PRO A 46 2.31 0.16 -14.85
C PRO A 46 1.80 -0.15 -13.43
N LEU A 47 2.34 0.56 -12.44
CA LEU A 47 1.99 0.47 -11.02
C LEU A 47 0.50 0.73 -10.82
N GLY A 48 -0.06 1.62 -11.64
CA GLY A 48 -1.41 2.14 -11.45
C GLY A 48 -1.50 3.10 -10.27
N LEU A 49 -2.67 3.73 -10.14
CA LEU A 49 -2.92 4.77 -9.15
C LEU A 49 -2.81 4.26 -7.70
N VAL A 50 -3.34 3.05 -7.45
CA VAL A 50 -3.47 2.49 -6.09
C VAL A 50 -2.10 2.10 -5.53
N ASP A 51 -1.25 1.42 -6.30
CA ASP A 51 0.07 1.03 -5.80
C ASP A 51 0.95 2.27 -5.56
N ALA A 52 0.87 3.28 -6.43
CA ALA A 52 1.56 4.55 -6.21
C ALA A 52 1.11 5.24 -4.92
N ALA A 53 -0.20 5.22 -4.61
CA ALA A 53 -0.75 5.76 -3.37
C ALA A 53 -0.22 5.00 -2.14
N VAL A 54 -0.28 3.66 -2.14
CA VAL A 54 0.21 2.84 -1.02
C VAL A 54 1.69 3.07 -0.76
N ILE A 55 2.52 3.10 -1.82
CA ILE A 55 3.96 3.35 -1.71
C ILE A 55 4.21 4.73 -1.12
N THR A 56 3.50 5.75 -1.61
CA THR A 56 3.68 7.14 -1.17
C THR A 56 3.28 7.32 0.30
N ILE A 57 2.14 6.78 0.71
CA ILE A 57 1.70 6.80 2.11
C ILE A 57 2.74 6.08 3.01
N ALA A 58 3.26 4.92 2.57
CA ALA A 58 4.28 4.20 3.32
C ALA A 58 5.60 5.00 3.43
N GLU A 59 5.98 5.76 2.40
CA GLU A 59 7.13 6.67 2.43
C GLU A 59 6.95 7.83 3.42
N ARG A 60 5.76 8.44 3.45
CA ARG A 60 5.42 9.55 4.34
C ARG A 60 5.39 9.09 5.79
N LEU A 61 4.72 7.97 6.06
CA LEU A 61 4.61 7.37 7.40
C LEU A 61 5.86 6.60 7.84
N LYS A 62 6.92 6.57 7.01
CA LYS A 62 8.19 5.84 7.27
C LYS A 62 7.99 4.36 7.58
N LEU A 63 6.96 3.75 7.00
CA LEU A 63 6.68 2.32 7.16
C LEU A 63 7.67 1.50 6.34
N ARG A 64 8.11 0.37 6.89
CA ARG A 64 9.11 -0.50 6.27
C ARG A 64 8.52 -1.79 5.72
N GLU A 65 7.29 -2.10 6.11
CA GLU A 65 6.61 -3.34 5.79
C GLU A 65 5.30 -3.04 5.04
N VAL A 66 5.00 -3.80 4.00
CA VAL A 66 3.76 -3.70 3.23
C VAL A 66 3.14 -5.08 3.10
N ALA A 67 1.90 -5.21 3.55
CA ALA A 67 1.13 -6.43 3.35
C ALA A 67 0.44 -6.40 1.99
N THR A 68 0.90 -7.19 1.02
CA THR A 68 0.35 -7.27 -0.34
C THR A 68 0.59 -8.64 -0.96
N VAL A 69 -0.35 -9.08 -1.81
CA VAL A 69 -0.17 -10.28 -2.65
C VAL A 69 0.47 -9.94 -4.00
N ASP A 70 0.49 -8.67 -4.40
CA ASP A 70 1.21 -8.21 -5.59
C ASP A 70 2.65 -7.85 -5.23
N HIS A 71 3.52 -8.85 -5.28
CA HIS A 71 4.94 -8.64 -5.01
C HIS A 71 5.67 -8.06 -6.22
N ARG A 72 5.12 -8.14 -7.43
CA ARG A 72 5.82 -7.74 -8.65
C ARG A 72 6.07 -6.24 -8.65
N HIS A 73 5.04 -5.46 -8.34
CA HIS A 73 5.14 -3.99 -8.33
C HIS A 73 6.01 -3.51 -7.16
N PHE A 74 5.76 -4.02 -5.96
CA PHE A 74 6.43 -3.54 -4.74
C PHE A 74 7.89 -3.98 -4.59
N ARG A 75 8.35 -5.02 -5.31
CA ARG A 75 9.78 -5.40 -5.30
C ARG A 75 10.67 -4.50 -6.16
N VAL A 76 10.10 -3.89 -7.21
CA VAL A 76 10.87 -3.08 -8.16
C VAL A 76 11.01 -1.65 -7.64
N VAL A 77 9.96 -1.11 -7.03
CA VAL A 77 9.96 0.27 -6.57
C VAL A 77 10.90 0.46 -5.38
N ARG A 78 11.74 1.49 -5.46
CA ARG A 78 12.66 1.93 -4.40
C ARG A 78 12.05 3.10 -3.61
N PRO A 79 11.68 2.89 -2.33
CA PRO A 79 11.13 3.95 -1.48
C PRO A 79 12.18 5.00 -1.13
N ARG A 80 11.77 6.23 -0.85
CA ARG A 80 12.70 7.34 -0.49
C ARG A 80 13.48 7.14 0.81
N HIS A 81 12.97 6.34 1.74
CA HIS A 81 13.50 6.23 3.12
C HIS A 81 14.19 4.90 3.44
N ILE A 82 14.12 3.91 2.54
CA ILE A 82 14.69 2.57 2.71
C ILE A 82 15.05 1.98 1.35
N GLU A 83 15.95 0.99 1.32
CA GLU A 83 16.35 0.35 0.06
C GLU A 83 15.21 -0.42 -0.61
N ALA A 84 14.38 -1.11 0.16
CA ALA A 84 13.20 -1.84 -0.32
C ALA A 84 12.23 -2.06 0.84
N PHE A 85 10.93 -2.19 0.54
CA PHE A 85 9.96 -2.67 1.50
C PHE A 85 10.21 -4.14 1.84
N LYS A 86 9.95 -4.52 3.09
CA LYS A 86 9.71 -5.91 3.46
C LYS A 86 8.25 -6.24 3.13
N LEU A 87 8.04 -7.12 2.16
CA LEU A 87 6.69 -7.51 1.76
C LEU A 87 6.17 -8.64 2.64
N LEU A 88 4.89 -8.55 2.97
CA LEU A 88 4.17 -9.51 3.79
C LEU A 88 2.85 -9.91 3.11
N PRO A 89 2.31 -11.08 3.47
CA PRO A 89 3.13 -12.30 3.40
C PRO A 89 3.84 -12.41 2.03
#